data_AF-A0A2M9ZL47-F1
#
_entry.id   AF-A0A2M9ZL47-F1
#
_cell.length_a   1.000
_cell.length_b   1.000
_cell.length_c   1.000
_cell.angle_alpha   90.00
_cell.angle_beta   90.00
_cell.angle_gamma   90.00
#
_symmetry.space_group_name_H-M   'P 1'
#
loop_
_entity.id
_entity.type
_entity.pdbx_description
1 polymer ?
#
loop_
_entity_poly.entity_id
_entity_poly.type
_entity_poly.pdbx_seq_one_letter_code
_entity_poly.pdbx_strand_id
1 'polypeptide(L)'
;MVVANHQDRIEIVCGAGIANSKPCPANCRSEIRNGKGASDPNFRCLAYEKLARFLEGKNSFTVGITAFQQAPAEVLENFSAQSDIGFELVRYFLSISSHEEVKSTILEMSDPLLYRIVSQEFTRFIELRKTKKGSEVGFHFLDIRSNDYWIGLPPERIVKFIEYSVKGERNTKLASQFLKLLSDEMLLDLQSYAELSEDDERELYLGLQDAIYEFPLVMPGIYQHLLSLFQENPEIHIVLSTMEALVERKAVLMQAGKVAIRLLTNASGKNTHQMVLDYLQTLDADAALEILAMLEERRKLSRSEKEMLASYIKKSEN
;
A
#
# COMPACT_ATOMS: atom_id res chain seq x y z
N MET A 1 -53.28 18.04 11.10
CA MET A 1 -53.62 16.73 10.52
C MET A 1 -52.71 16.47 9.34
N VAL A 2 -51.98 15.36 9.42
CA VAL A 2 -51.09 14.79 8.39
C VAL A 2 -51.94 14.07 7.33
N VAL A 3 -51.42 13.96 6.11
CA VAL A 3 -51.34 12.79 5.17
C VAL A 3 -51.19 13.40 3.75
N ALA A 4 -50.02 13.52 3.14
CA ALA A 4 -49.02 12.56 2.64
C ALA A 4 -49.23 12.13 1.17
N ASN A 5 -48.07 12.00 0.50
CA ASN A 5 -47.73 11.26 -0.73
C ASN A 5 -47.86 11.96 -2.10
N HIS A 6 -46.69 12.32 -2.66
CA HIS A 6 -46.04 11.40 -3.59
C HIS A 6 -44.50 11.50 -3.49
N GLN A 7 -43.90 10.39 -3.06
CA GLN A 7 -42.53 10.00 -3.41
C GLN A 7 -42.44 9.86 -4.93
N ASP A 8 -41.39 10.43 -5.52
CA ASP A 8 -40.50 9.75 -6.45
C ASP A 8 -39.16 10.50 -6.49
N ARG A 9 -38.24 10.08 -5.61
CA ARG A 9 -36.79 10.17 -5.82
C ARG A 9 -36.43 8.96 -6.66
N ILE A 10 -35.81 9.17 -7.81
CA ILE A 10 -35.00 8.27 -8.69
C ILE A 10 -35.02 9.01 -10.06
N GLU A 11 -33.93 9.40 -10.73
CA GLU A 11 -32.85 8.56 -11.24
C GLU A 11 -31.47 9.26 -11.23
N ILE A 12 -30.49 8.48 -10.78
CA ILE A 12 -29.05 8.63 -11.01
C ILE A 12 -28.81 8.30 -12.48
N VAL A 13 -28.21 9.22 -13.24
CA VAL A 13 -27.72 8.92 -14.57
C VAL A 13 -26.41 9.66 -14.74
N CYS A 14 -25.29 8.92 -14.90
CA CYS A 14 -24.25 9.52 -15.70
C CYS A 14 -24.66 9.32 -17.16
N GLY A 15 -24.18 10.28 -17.92
CA GLY A 15 -24.43 10.50 -19.33
C GLY A 15 -23.87 11.90 -19.56
N ALA A 16 -22.84 12.00 -20.39
CA ALA A 16 -22.03 13.20 -20.64
C ALA A 16 -22.82 14.55 -20.64
N GLY A 17 -22.30 15.59 -19.97
CA GLY A 17 -22.94 16.92 -19.98
C GLY A 17 -22.60 17.90 -18.84
N ILE A 18 -21.40 17.85 -18.25
CA ILE A 18 -21.08 18.63 -17.04
C ILE A 18 -20.14 19.77 -17.36
N ALA A 19 -20.64 21.00 -17.16
CA ALA A 19 -19.90 22.23 -17.39
C ALA A 19 -18.50 22.19 -16.78
N ASN A 20 -17.52 22.80 -17.45
CA ASN A 20 -16.12 22.82 -17.00
C ASN A 20 -15.92 23.39 -15.59
N SER A 21 -16.86 24.20 -15.10
CA SER A 21 -16.89 24.78 -13.75
C SER A 21 -17.56 23.92 -12.67
N LYS A 22 -18.13 22.76 -13.02
CA LYS A 22 -18.83 21.86 -12.07
C LYS A 22 -18.02 20.59 -11.78
N PRO A 23 -18.11 20.00 -10.57
CA PRO A 23 -17.42 18.76 -10.23
C PRO A 23 -17.82 17.58 -11.12
N CYS A 24 -16.90 16.64 -11.35
CA CYS A 24 -17.20 15.39 -12.04
C CYS A 24 -18.00 14.44 -11.13
N PRO A 25 -19.01 13.74 -11.65
CA PRO A 25 -19.81 12.78 -10.91
C PRO A 25 -19.03 11.49 -10.77
N ALA A 26 -19.31 10.73 -9.73
CA ALA A 26 -18.55 9.53 -9.34
C ALA A 26 -18.52 8.43 -10.41
N ASN A 27 -19.45 8.45 -11.36
CA ASN A 27 -19.61 7.48 -12.45
C ASN A 27 -19.10 7.98 -13.81
N CYS A 28 -18.55 9.21 -13.93
CA CYS A 28 -18.03 9.74 -15.22
C CYS A 28 -17.04 8.75 -15.86
N ARG A 29 -16.11 8.21 -15.06
CA ARG A 29 -15.10 7.27 -15.56
C ARG A 29 -15.69 5.96 -16.10
N SER A 30 -16.64 5.38 -15.37
CA SER A 30 -17.26 4.10 -15.73
C SER A 30 -18.06 4.18 -17.03
N GLU A 31 -18.65 5.35 -17.31
CA GLU A 31 -19.50 5.51 -18.47
C GLU A 31 -18.76 5.89 -19.74
N ILE A 32 -17.66 6.64 -19.61
CA ILE A 32 -16.73 6.86 -20.72
C ILE A 32 -16.26 5.50 -21.26
N ARG A 33 -15.92 4.55 -20.38
CA ARG A 33 -15.51 3.20 -20.79
C ARG A 33 -16.59 2.40 -21.49
N ASN A 34 -17.83 2.57 -21.07
CA ASN A 34 -18.97 1.83 -21.61
C ASN A 34 -19.51 2.44 -22.92
N GLY A 35 -18.84 3.46 -23.48
CA GLY A 35 -19.17 4.03 -24.78
C GLY A 35 -20.50 4.79 -24.83
N LYS A 36 -21.18 4.98 -23.70
CA LYS A 36 -22.54 5.56 -23.62
C LYS A 36 -22.63 7.08 -23.84
N GLY A 37 -21.56 7.73 -24.31
CA GLY A 37 -21.50 9.20 -24.48
C GLY A 37 -20.73 9.70 -25.70
N ALA A 38 -20.42 8.84 -26.68
CA ALA A 38 -19.53 9.16 -27.80
C ALA A 38 -20.19 9.90 -28.98
N SER A 39 -21.50 10.16 -28.95
CA SER A 39 -22.28 10.55 -30.13
C SER A 39 -22.56 12.05 -30.31
N ASP A 40 -22.09 12.94 -29.43
CA ASP A 40 -22.24 14.39 -29.64
C ASP A 40 -20.93 15.17 -29.39
N PRO A 41 -20.45 15.96 -30.38
CA PRO A 41 -19.16 16.67 -30.31
C PRO A 41 -19.08 17.75 -29.21
N ASN A 42 -20.21 18.22 -28.66
CA ASN A 42 -20.24 19.15 -27.52
C ASN A 42 -20.14 18.44 -26.14
N PHE A 43 -19.98 17.11 -26.11
CA PHE A 43 -20.23 16.26 -24.93
C PHE A 43 -18.96 15.57 -24.44
N ARG A 44 -18.07 16.33 -23.80
CA ARG A 44 -16.82 15.77 -23.25
C ARG A 44 -16.63 16.14 -21.77
N CYS A 45 -16.61 15.14 -20.89
CA CYS A 45 -16.08 15.24 -19.52
C CYS A 45 -14.54 15.38 -19.66
N LEU A 46 -14.04 16.55 -20.07
CA LEU A 46 -12.62 16.76 -20.29
C LEU A 46 -11.93 17.02 -18.95
N ALA A 47 -11.60 15.94 -18.25
CA ALA A 47 -10.78 16.00 -17.05
C ALA A 47 -9.53 16.86 -17.29
N TYR A 48 -8.90 16.72 -18.47
CA TYR A 48 -7.82 17.57 -18.93
C TYR A 48 -8.16 19.08 -18.86
N GLU A 49 -9.27 19.53 -19.47
CA GLU A 49 -9.63 20.95 -19.48
C GLU A 49 -9.97 21.48 -18.08
N LYS A 50 -10.61 20.63 -17.25
CA LYS A 50 -10.92 20.97 -15.87
C LYS A 50 -9.66 21.16 -15.03
N LEU A 51 -8.66 20.30 -15.22
CA LEU A 51 -7.34 20.40 -14.59
C LEU A 51 -6.57 21.61 -15.10
N ALA A 52 -6.57 21.88 -16.41
CA ALA A 52 -5.93 23.06 -16.99
C ALA A 52 -6.55 24.36 -16.45
N ARG A 53 -7.88 24.46 -16.42
CA ARG A 53 -8.59 25.61 -15.82
C ARG A 53 -8.38 25.74 -14.32
N PHE A 54 -8.13 24.63 -13.61
CA PHE A 54 -7.75 24.68 -12.20
C PHE A 54 -6.38 25.32 -12.03
N LEU A 55 -5.39 24.96 -12.86
CA LEU A 55 -4.07 25.61 -12.86
C LEU A 55 -4.14 27.11 -13.17
N GLU A 56 -5.07 27.52 -14.02
CA GLU A 56 -5.33 28.94 -14.34
C GLU A 56 -6.11 29.68 -13.23
N GLY A 57 -6.48 29.03 -12.13
CA GLY A 57 -7.28 29.61 -11.05
C GLY A 57 -8.75 29.85 -11.41
N LYS A 58 -9.23 29.27 -12.52
CA LYS A 58 -10.61 29.44 -13.02
C LYS A 58 -11.58 28.39 -12.50
N ASN A 59 -11.08 27.32 -11.89
CA ASN A 59 -11.87 26.25 -11.28
C ASN A 59 -11.54 26.11 -9.80
N SER A 60 -12.54 25.68 -9.01
CA SER A 60 -12.33 25.38 -7.59
C SER A 60 -11.60 24.06 -7.38
N PHE A 61 -11.05 23.88 -6.17
CA PHE A 61 -10.41 22.64 -5.76
C PHE A 61 -11.30 21.41 -5.96
N THR A 62 -12.59 21.49 -5.58
CA THR A 62 -13.55 20.39 -5.75
C THR A 62 -13.70 19.97 -7.21
N VAL A 63 -13.65 20.92 -8.15
CA VAL A 63 -13.70 20.61 -9.58
C VAL A 63 -12.41 19.93 -10.03
N GLY A 64 -11.25 20.41 -9.58
CA GLY A 64 -9.94 19.82 -9.89
C GLY A 64 -9.79 18.39 -9.39
N ILE A 65 -10.08 18.15 -8.11
CA ILE A 65 -9.91 16.82 -7.50
C ILE A 65 -10.87 15.77 -8.08
N THR A 66 -12.14 16.15 -8.31
CA THR A 66 -13.09 15.22 -8.94
C THR A 66 -12.75 14.97 -10.42
N ALA A 67 -12.17 15.94 -11.12
CA ALA A 67 -11.64 15.73 -12.47
C ALA A 67 -10.49 14.72 -12.46
N PHE A 68 -9.56 14.81 -11.51
CA PHE A 68 -8.48 13.85 -11.33
C PHE A 68 -8.99 12.43 -11.01
N GLN A 69 -9.87 12.29 -10.01
CA GLN A 69 -10.41 11.00 -9.58
C GLN A 69 -11.17 10.27 -10.71
N GLN A 70 -11.82 11.04 -11.59
CA GLN A 70 -12.62 10.51 -12.69
C GLN A 70 -11.85 10.45 -14.02
N ALA A 71 -10.62 10.95 -14.09
CA ALA A 71 -9.82 10.93 -15.30
C ALA A 71 -9.38 9.49 -15.64
N PRO A 72 -9.47 9.09 -16.92
CA PRO A 72 -8.69 7.96 -17.41
C PRO A 72 -7.18 8.22 -17.21
N ALA A 73 -6.40 7.18 -16.93
CA ALA A 73 -4.96 7.31 -16.70
C ALA A 73 -4.22 7.98 -17.86
N GLU A 74 -4.56 7.64 -19.11
CA GLU A 74 -4.00 8.26 -20.32
C GLU A 74 -4.16 9.80 -20.33
N VAL A 75 -5.29 10.31 -19.82
CA VAL A 75 -5.53 11.75 -19.74
C VAL A 75 -4.61 12.41 -18.71
N LEU A 76 -4.37 11.75 -17.58
CA LEU A 76 -3.45 12.21 -16.55
C LEU A 76 -2.00 12.15 -17.02
N GLU A 77 -1.63 11.11 -17.76
CA GLU A 77 -0.31 10.96 -18.38
C GLU A 77 -0.04 12.11 -19.36
N ASN A 78 -0.94 12.30 -20.32
CA ASN A 78 -0.85 13.41 -21.27
C ASN A 78 -0.81 14.78 -20.58
N PHE A 79 -1.62 14.98 -19.54
CA PHE A 79 -1.62 16.23 -18.77
C PHE A 79 -0.30 16.45 -18.02
N SER A 80 0.22 15.42 -17.37
CA SER A 80 1.46 15.47 -16.60
C SER A 80 2.72 15.64 -17.47
N ALA A 81 2.67 15.17 -18.73
CA ALA A 81 3.78 15.28 -19.67
C ALA A 81 3.96 16.70 -20.24
N GLN A 82 2.89 17.51 -20.24
CA GLN A 82 2.92 18.83 -20.88
C GLN A 82 3.55 19.93 -20.02
N SER A 83 3.59 19.78 -18.70
CA SER A 83 4.23 20.75 -17.82
C SER A 83 4.58 20.16 -16.45
N ASP A 84 5.65 20.68 -15.84
CA ASP A 84 6.03 20.29 -14.47
C ASP A 84 4.95 20.67 -13.45
N ILE A 85 4.26 21.80 -13.64
CA ILE A 85 3.16 22.21 -12.77
C ILE A 85 1.99 21.21 -12.89
N GLY A 86 1.69 20.71 -14.09
CA GLY A 86 0.68 19.68 -14.32
C GLY A 86 1.05 18.36 -13.65
N PHE A 87 2.32 17.95 -13.75
CA PHE A 87 2.84 16.78 -13.04
C PHE A 87 2.74 16.95 -11.51
N GLU A 88 3.13 18.11 -10.97
CA GLU A 88 3.02 18.41 -9.54
C GLU A 88 1.57 18.35 -9.06
N LEU A 89 0.62 18.82 -9.87
CA LEU A 89 -0.80 18.73 -9.55
C LEU A 89 -1.29 17.28 -9.47
N VAL A 90 -0.92 16.43 -10.44
CA VAL A 90 -1.26 15.00 -10.46
C VAL A 90 -0.71 14.31 -9.21
N ARG A 91 0.56 14.53 -8.88
CA ARG A 91 1.17 13.99 -7.66
C ARG A 91 0.47 14.48 -6.41
N TYR A 92 0.20 15.78 -6.32
CA TYR A 92 -0.47 16.36 -5.17
C TYR A 92 -1.85 15.74 -4.95
N PHE A 93 -2.66 15.64 -6.00
CA PHE A 93 -3.98 15.01 -5.90
C PHE A 93 -3.91 13.51 -5.57
N LEU A 94 -2.91 12.78 -6.05
CA LEU A 94 -2.67 11.42 -5.62
C LEU A 94 -2.38 11.35 -4.10
N SER A 95 -1.50 12.21 -3.59
CA SER A 95 -1.06 12.19 -2.19
C SER A 95 -2.14 12.51 -1.15
N ILE A 96 -3.20 13.23 -1.54
CA ILE A 96 -4.27 13.67 -0.63
C ILE A 96 -5.56 12.85 -0.76
N SER A 97 -5.70 12.08 -1.83
CA SER A 97 -6.88 11.25 -2.08
C SER A 97 -6.83 9.99 -1.22
N SER A 98 -8.01 9.44 -0.91
CA SER A 98 -8.07 8.14 -0.21
C SER A 98 -7.71 6.99 -1.17
N HIS A 99 -7.19 5.89 -0.61
CA HIS A 99 -6.80 4.71 -1.40
C HIS A 99 -7.92 4.19 -2.30
N GLU A 100 -9.18 4.17 -1.83
CA GLU A 100 -10.33 3.72 -2.63
C GLU A 100 -10.61 4.63 -3.84
N GLU A 101 -10.38 5.94 -3.71
CA GLU A 101 -10.64 6.90 -4.80
C GLU A 101 -9.62 6.81 -5.93
N VAL A 102 -8.36 6.45 -5.61
CA VAL A 102 -7.26 6.41 -6.59
C VAL A 102 -6.88 5.02 -7.06
N LYS A 103 -7.37 3.96 -6.41
CA LYS A 103 -7.05 2.57 -6.75
C LYS A 103 -7.20 2.28 -8.24
N SER A 104 -8.36 2.60 -8.81
CA SER A 104 -8.61 2.40 -10.24
C SER A 104 -7.69 3.24 -11.13
N THR A 105 -7.32 4.44 -10.70
CA THR A 105 -6.38 5.32 -11.42
C THR A 105 -5.00 4.69 -11.49
N ILE A 106 -4.47 4.25 -10.36
CA ILE A 106 -3.11 3.70 -10.24
C ILE A 106 -2.97 2.35 -10.95
N LEU A 107 -4.05 1.55 -10.95
CA LEU A 107 -4.10 0.30 -11.72
C LEU A 107 -3.92 0.51 -13.22
N GLU A 108 -4.31 1.67 -13.74
CA GLU A 108 -4.25 1.99 -15.17
C GLU A 108 -3.11 2.91 -15.54
N MET A 109 -2.52 3.62 -14.59
CA MET A 109 -1.33 4.44 -14.82
C MET A 109 -0.17 3.58 -15.31
N SER A 110 0.50 4.10 -16.32
CA SER A 110 1.73 3.52 -16.84
C SER A 110 2.84 3.53 -15.80
N ASP A 111 3.70 2.51 -15.86
CA ASP A 111 4.86 2.38 -14.97
C ASP A 111 5.81 3.58 -15.02
N PRO A 112 6.09 4.22 -16.19
CA PRO A 112 6.87 5.45 -16.25
C PRO A 112 6.28 6.61 -15.43
N LEU A 113 4.97 6.85 -15.50
CA LEU A 113 4.34 7.92 -14.73
C LEU A 113 4.40 7.61 -13.23
N LEU A 114 4.04 6.39 -12.83
CA LEU A 114 4.12 5.99 -11.43
C LEU A 114 5.55 6.10 -10.90
N TYR A 115 6.53 5.65 -11.67
CA TYR A 115 7.94 5.74 -11.28
C TYR A 115 8.36 7.20 -11.07
N ARG A 116 7.97 8.11 -11.99
CA ARG A 116 8.26 9.55 -11.84
C ARG A 116 7.63 10.13 -10.58
N ILE A 117 6.39 9.75 -10.25
CA ILE A 117 5.70 10.20 -9.03
C ILE A 117 6.43 9.69 -7.79
N VAL A 118 6.60 8.36 -7.70
CA VAL A 118 7.14 7.66 -6.53
C VAL A 118 8.60 8.00 -6.30
N SER A 119 9.42 8.16 -7.34
CA SER A 119 10.84 8.53 -7.21
C SER A 119 11.02 9.92 -6.56
N GLN A 120 10.14 10.88 -6.87
CA GLN A 120 10.17 12.17 -6.20
C GLN A 120 9.70 12.09 -4.74
N GLU A 121 8.68 11.28 -4.46
CA GLU A 121 8.23 11.03 -3.09
C GLU A 121 9.33 10.35 -2.27
N PHE A 122 10.05 9.41 -2.88
CA PHE A 122 11.17 8.73 -2.26
C PHE A 122 12.35 9.66 -1.99
N THR A 123 12.66 10.55 -2.92
CA THR A 123 13.69 11.57 -2.73
C THR A 123 13.37 12.46 -1.52
N ARG A 124 12.12 12.94 -1.43
CA ARG A 124 11.64 13.70 -0.26
C ARG A 124 11.70 12.89 1.02
N PHE A 125 11.34 11.61 0.99
CA PHE A 125 11.45 10.73 2.14
C PHE A 125 12.90 10.61 2.64
N ILE A 126 13.87 10.41 1.73
CA ILE A 126 15.28 10.34 2.08
C ILE A 126 15.79 11.66 2.68
N GLU A 127 15.36 12.80 2.16
CA GLU A 127 15.69 14.12 2.72
C GLU A 127 15.09 14.32 4.12
N LEU A 128 13.83 13.94 4.32
CA LEU A 128 13.16 13.97 5.63
C LEU A 128 13.85 13.05 6.64
N ARG A 129 14.28 11.85 6.21
CA ARG A 129 15.02 10.90 7.06
C ARG A 129 16.38 11.46 7.49
N LYS A 130 17.08 12.17 6.60
CA LYS A 130 18.38 12.81 6.91
C LYS A 130 18.25 13.96 7.89
N THR A 131 17.14 14.71 7.84
CA THR A 131 16.90 15.86 8.73
C THR A 131 16.36 15.44 10.10
N LYS A 132 15.56 14.37 10.16
CA LYS A 132 15.10 13.74 11.42
C LYS A 132 16.12 12.76 12.02
N LYS A 133 17.38 13.19 12.21
CA LYS A 133 18.36 12.44 13.01
C LYS A 133 17.92 12.42 14.49
N GLY A 134 17.02 11.51 14.89
CA GLY A 134 16.76 11.31 16.32
C GLY A 134 15.47 10.62 16.76
N SER A 135 14.49 10.32 15.91
CA SER A 135 13.26 9.68 16.41
C SER A 135 12.62 8.79 15.36
N GLU A 136 12.38 7.53 15.75
CA GLU A 136 11.71 6.44 15.01
C GLU A 136 12.66 5.57 14.16
N VAL A 137 13.41 4.72 14.86
CA VAL A 137 13.82 3.41 14.34
C VAL A 137 12.55 2.73 13.80
N GLY A 138 12.49 2.47 12.49
CA GLY A 138 11.36 1.80 11.84
C GLY A 138 10.49 2.65 10.90
N PHE A 139 10.75 3.95 10.71
CA PHE A 139 9.98 4.75 9.74
C PHE A 139 10.29 4.35 8.28
N HIS A 140 9.36 3.64 7.64
CA HIS A 140 9.52 3.11 6.28
C HIS A 140 8.83 4.00 5.22
N PHE A 141 9.30 3.96 3.98
CA PHE A 141 8.77 4.78 2.88
C PHE A 141 7.24 4.61 2.67
N LEU A 142 6.77 3.37 2.73
CA LEU A 142 5.35 3.01 2.60
C LEU A 142 4.51 3.34 3.84
N ASP A 143 5.09 3.82 4.94
CA ASP A 143 4.32 4.24 6.12
C ASP A 143 3.89 5.71 6.03
N ILE A 144 4.34 6.41 4.98
CA ILE A 144 3.92 7.77 4.67
C ILE A 144 2.50 7.69 4.09
N ARG A 145 1.57 8.43 4.70
CA ARG A 145 0.15 8.47 4.29
C ARG A 145 -0.06 8.69 2.79
N SER A 146 0.79 9.48 2.14
CA SER A 146 0.72 9.71 0.68
C SER A 146 0.90 8.44 -0.14
N ASN A 147 1.48 7.38 0.43
CA ASN A 147 1.85 6.13 -0.21
C ASN A 147 0.99 4.94 0.24
N ASP A 148 0.05 5.15 1.16
CA ASP A 148 -0.82 4.10 1.71
C ASP A 148 -1.62 3.36 0.64
N TYR A 149 -1.84 3.99 -0.52
CA TYR A 149 -2.55 3.38 -1.64
C TYR A 149 -1.89 2.09 -2.14
N TRP A 150 -0.58 1.92 -1.97
CA TRP A 150 0.16 0.72 -2.39
C TRP A 150 -0.29 -0.54 -1.64
N ILE A 151 -0.71 -0.41 -0.39
CA ILE A 151 -1.14 -1.53 0.47
C ILE A 151 -2.42 -2.20 -0.10
N GLY A 152 -3.25 -1.44 -0.82
CA GLY A 152 -4.51 -1.93 -1.38
C GLY A 152 -4.44 -2.43 -2.82
N LEU A 153 -3.25 -2.42 -3.44
CA LEU A 153 -3.07 -2.83 -4.82
C LEU A 153 -2.88 -4.35 -4.95
N PRO A 154 -3.29 -4.95 -6.08
CA PRO A 154 -2.99 -6.34 -6.39
C PRO A 154 -1.48 -6.58 -6.43
N PRO A 155 -1.00 -7.73 -5.92
CA PRO A 155 0.43 -8.07 -5.95
C PRO A 155 1.04 -8.02 -7.35
N GLU A 156 0.28 -8.38 -8.39
CA GLU A 156 0.73 -8.33 -9.78
C GLU A 156 1.09 -6.90 -10.22
N ARG A 157 0.34 -5.89 -9.73
CA ARG A 157 0.63 -4.48 -10.01
C ARG A 157 1.93 -4.04 -9.34
N ILE A 158 2.19 -4.54 -8.13
CA ILE A 158 3.39 -4.25 -7.34
C ILE A 158 4.61 -4.88 -8.00
N VAL A 159 4.52 -6.16 -8.36
CA VAL A 159 5.55 -6.90 -9.11
C VAL A 159 5.92 -6.19 -10.40
N LYS A 160 4.93 -5.78 -11.20
CA LYS A 160 5.17 -5.03 -12.45
C LYS A 160 5.92 -3.71 -12.21
N PHE A 161 5.59 -3.02 -11.12
CA PHE A 161 6.29 -1.79 -10.74
C PHE A 161 7.73 -2.04 -10.30
N ILE A 162 7.96 -3.11 -9.54
CA ILE A 162 9.31 -3.57 -9.15
C ILE A 162 10.12 -3.90 -10.40
N GLU A 163 9.57 -4.69 -11.32
CA GLU A 163 10.20 -5.03 -12.59
C GLU A 163 10.64 -3.77 -13.35
N TYR A 164 9.72 -2.83 -13.57
CA TYR A 164 10.02 -1.58 -14.28
C TYR A 164 11.13 -0.79 -13.57
N SER A 165 11.07 -0.70 -12.25
CA SER A 165 12.05 0.04 -11.45
C SER A 165 13.44 -0.59 -11.50
N VAL A 166 13.53 -1.92 -11.54
CA VAL A 166 14.80 -2.66 -11.58
C VAL A 166 15.38 -2.72 -13.00
N LYS A 167 14.61 -3.18 -13.99
CA LYS A 167 15.10 -3.38 -15.37
C LYS A 167 15.14 -2.08 -16.17
N GLY A 168 14.08 -1.28 -16.07
CA GLY A 168 13.95 -0.04 -16.84
C GLY A 168 14.81 1.08 -16.28
N GLU A 169 14.64 1.39 -15.00
CA GLU A 169 15.24 2.57 -14.37
C GLU A 169 16.47 2.27 -13.52
N ARG A 170 16.83 0.99 -13.34
CA ARG A 170 17.99 0.54 -12.54
C ARG A 170 18.00 1.10 -11.11
N ASN A 171 16.82 1.27 -10.52
CA ASN A 171 16.63 1.84 -9.19
C ASN A 171 16.17 0.78 -8.17
N THR A 172 17.09 -0.09 -7.81
CA THR A 172 16.86 -1.19 -6.85
C THR A 172 16.55 -0.70 -5.45
N LYS A 173 17.14 0.45 -5.04
CA LYS A 173 16.90 1.05 -3.73
C LYS A 173 15.45 1.50 -3.52
N LEU A 174 14.82 2.04 -4.57
CA LEU A 174 13.39 2.37 -4.51
C LEU A 174 12.55 1.09 -4.57
N ALA A 175 12.87 0.20 -5.51
CA ALA A 175 12.11 -1.03 -5.72
C ALA A 175 12.07 -1.94 -4.48
N SER A 176 13.18 -2.00 -3.73
CA SER A 176 13.31 -2.82 -2.51
C SER A 176 12.29 -2.45 -1.43
N GLN A 177 11.83 -1.20 -1.41
CA GLN A 177 10.81 -0.74 -0.45
C GLN A 177 9.47 -1.46 -0.63
N PHE A 178 9.20 -2.01 -1.81
CA PHE A 178 7.93 -2.68 -2.14
C PHE A 178 7.93 -4.17 -1.82
N LEU A 179 9.09 -4.77 -1.54
CA LEU A 179 9.21 -6.20 -1.21
C LEU A 179 8.33 -6.59 -0.01
N LYS A 180 8.20 -5.72 0.99
CA LYS A 180 7.37 -5.96 2.18
C LYS A 180 5.86 -6.08 1.90
N LEU A 181 5.41 -5.70 0.70
CA LEU A 181 4.01 -5.81 0.30
C LEU A 181 3.68 -7.16 -0.36
N LEU A 182 4.69 -7.96 -0.71
CA LEU A 182 4.52 -9.26 -1.33
C LEU A 182 4.40 -10.36 -0.27
N SER A 183 3.80 -11.49 -0.64
CA SER A 183 3.76 -12.68 0.22
C SER A 183 5.09 -13.44 0.16
N ASP A 184 5.32 -14.32 1.15
CA ASP A 184 6.49 -15.21 1.16
C ASP A 184 6.57 -16.03 -0.16
N GLU A 185 5.45 -16.57 -0.61
CA GLU A 185 5.35 -17.35 -1.86
C GLU A 185 5.81 -16.56 -3.09
N MET A 186 5.38 -15.30 -3.19
CA MET A 186 5.75 -14.45 -4.32
C MET A 186 7.20 -13.99 -4.27
N LEU A 187 7.76 -13.82 -3.07
CA LEU A 187 9.16 -13.46 -2.90
C LEU A 187 10.10 -14.62 -3.22
N LEU A 188 9.71 -15.87 -2.93
CA LEU A 188 10.46 -17.06 -3.31
C LEU A 188 10.52 -17.24 -4.84
N ASP A 189 9.42 -16.94 -5.53
CA ASP A 189 9.31 -17.05 -6.99
C ASP A 189 9.45 -15.69 -7.70
N LEU A 190 10.09 -14.70 -7.06
CA LEU A 190 10.13 -13.31 -7.55
C LEU A 190 10.75 -13.19 -8.95
N GLN A 191 11.79 -13.98 -9.23
CA GLN A 191 12.42 -14.03 -10.55
C GLN A 191 11.40 -14.35 -11.66
N SER A 192 10.48 -15.27 -11.38
CA SER A 192 9.45 -15.68 -12.34
C SER A 192 8.35 -14.63 -12.47
N TYR A 193 7.89 -14.07 -11.36
CA TYR A 193 6.80 -13.08 -11.37
C TYR A 193 7.22 -11.74 -11.97
N ALA A 194 8.43 -11.27 -11.67
CA ALA A 194 8.95 -9.97 -12.10
C ALA A 194 9.92 -10.08 -13.31
N GLU A 195 10.05 -11.27 -13.92
CA GLU A 195 10.99 -11.54 -15.02
C GLU A 195 12.40 -10.99 -14.74
N LEU A 196 12.90 -11.22 -13.52
CA LEU A 196 14.21 -10.77 -13.06
C LEU A 196 15.24 -11.88 -13.25
N SER A 197 16.48 -11.50 -13.59
CA SER A 197 17.61 -12.41 -13.46
C SER A 197 18.00 -12.58 -11.99
N GLU A 198 18.77 -13.63 -11.68
CA GLU A 198 19.31 -13.83 -10.34
C GLU A 198 20.15 -12.62 -9.87
N ASP A 199 20.92 -12.02 -10.78
CA ASP A 199 21.70 -10.81 -10.49
C ASP A 199 20.80 -9.60 -10.20
N ASP A 200 19.73 -9.40 -10.97
CA ASP A 200 18.76 -8.32 -10.72
C ASP A 200 18.06 -8.51 -9.37
N GLU A 201 17.72 -9.75 -9.01
CA GLU A 201 17.14 -10.08 -7.70
C GLU A 201 18.14 -9.82 -6.56
N ARG A 202 19.40 -10.22 -6.73
CA ARG A 202 20.46 -9.96 -5.76
C ARG A 202 20.64 -8.46 -5.52
N GLU A 203 20.71 -7.66 -6.58
CA GLU A 203 20.81 -6.20 -6.51
C GLU A 203 19.56 -5.55 -5.90
N LEU A 204 18.37 -6.12 -6.14
CA LEU A 204 17.12 -5.69 -5.53
C LEU A 204 17.16 -5.86 -4.01
N TYR A 205 17.61 -7.00 -3.50
CA TYR A 205 17.75 -7.22 -2.05
C TYR A 205 18.89 -6.40 -1.45
N LEU A 206 20.01 -6.19 -2.15
CA LEU A 206 21.06 -5.24 -1.73
C LEU A 206 20.53 -3.81 -1.60
N GLY A 207 19.49 -3.46 -2.38
CA GLY A 207 18.75 -2.21 -2.27
C GLY A 207 18.09 -1.98 -0.90
N LEU A 208 17.92 -3.01 -0.05
CA LEU A 208 17.45 -2.87 1.33
C LEU A 208 18.52 -2.26 2.26
N GLN A 209 19.80 -2.29 1.86
CA GLN A 209 20.92 -1.84 2.69
C GLN A 209 20.92 -2.58 4.05
N ASP A 210 21.12 -1.89 5.17
CA ASP A 210 21.13 -2.49 6.51
C ASP A 210 19.83 -3.25 6.86
N ALA A 211 18.71 -2.90 6.22
CA ALA A 211 17.44 -3.58 6.47
C ALA A 211 17.41 -5.03 5.93
N ILE A 212 18.40 -5.44 5.11
CA ILE A 212 18.53 -6.82 4.64
C ILE A 212 18.63 -7.82 5.80
N TYR A 213 19.23 -7.41 6.92
CA TYR A 213 19.39 -8.27 8.11
C TYR A 213 18.11 -8.38 8.92
N GLU A 214 17.26 -7.36 8.89
CA GLU A 214 15.94 -7.38 9.57
C GLU A 214 14.86 -8.05 8.70
N PHE A 215 15.06 -8.09 7.39
CA PHE A 215 14.07 -8.57 6.43
C PHE A 215 13.61 -10.02 6.69
N PRO A 216 14.48 -11.00 6.99
CA PRO A 216 14.06 -12.35 7.38
C PRO A 216 13.24 -12.41 8.68
N LEU A 217 13.34 -11.41 9.56
CA LEU A 217 12.51 -11.35 10.77
C LEU A 217 11.11 -10.82 10.47
N VAL A 218 10.96 -10.02 9.41
CA VAL A 218 9.67 -9.54 8.91
C VAL A 218 9.00 -10.58 8.02
N MET A 219 9.79 -11.28 7.20
CA MET A 219 9.38 -12.30 6.24
C MET A 219 10.19 -13.58 6.46
N PRO A 220 9.88 -14.41 7.47
CA PRO A 220 10.66 -15.62 7.76
C PRO A 220 10.68 -16.65 6.62
N GLY A 221 9.64 -16.69 5.79
CA GLY A 221 9.49 -17.70 4.74
C GLY A 221 10.57 -17.66 3.65
N ILE A 222 11.27 -16.53 3.51
CA ILE A 222 12.29 -16.33 2.46
C ILE A 222 13.73 -16.50 2.98
N TYR A 223 13.91 -16.80 4.27
CA TYR A 223 15.24 -16.82 4.89
C TYR A 223 16.23 -17.75 4.18
N GLN A 224 15.80 -18.97 3.87
CA GLN A 224 16.64 -19.95 3.17
C GLN A 224 17.01 -19.49 1.75
N HIS A 225 16.08 -18.82 1.07
CA HIS A 225 16.33 -18.23 -0.25
C HIS A 225 17.40 -17.14 -0.18
N LEU A 226 17.28 -16.21 0.78
CA LEU A 226 18.30 -15.16 0.98
C LEU A 226 19.67 -15.74 1.34
N LEU A 227 19.71 -16.78 2.18
CA LEU A 227 20.96 -17.43 2.55
C LEU A 227 21.68 -18.05 1.34
N SER A 228 20.91 -18.66 0.44
CA SER A 228 21.39 -19.20 -0.84
C SER A 228 21.83 -18.10 -1.79
N LEU A 229 21.00 -17.07 -1.98
CA LEU A 229 21.24 -15.97 -2.92
C LEU A 229 22.52 -15.17 -2.60
N PHE A 230 22.86 -15.07 -1.31
CA PHE A 230 24.03 -14.36 -0.82
C PHE A 230 25.20 -15.27 -0.42
N GLN A 231 25.19 -16.56 -0.78
CA GLN A 231 26.27 -17.49 -0.42
C GLN A 231 27.68 -17.01 -0.85
N GLU A 232 27.76 -16.31 -1.98
CA GLU A 232 29.02 -15.75 -2.52
C GLU A 232 29.41 -14.40 -1.89
N ASN A 233 28.53 -13.79 -1.09
CA ASN A 233 28.80 -12.56 -0.34
C ASN A 233 29.08 -12.92 1.13
N PRO A 234 30.35 -13.06 1.55
CA PRO A 234 30.69 -13.58 2.87
C PRO A 234 30.20 -12.68 4.01
N GLU A 235 30.13 -11.37 3.82
CA GLU A 235 29.67 -10.43 4.85
C GLU A 235 28.19 -10.67 5.17
N ILE A 236 27.35 -10.67 4.13
CA ILE A 236 25.91 -10.86 4.29
C ILE A 236 25.61 -12.29 4.73
N HIS A 237 26.26 -13.28 4.12
CA HIS A 237 26.02 -14.69 4.41
C HIS A 237 26.34 -15.04 5.85
N ILE A 238 27.48 -14.58 6.40
CA ILE A 238 27.85 -14.84 7.80
C ILE A 238 26.77 -14.29 8.73
N VAL A 239 26.33 -13.04 8.54
CA VAL A 239 25.30 -12.46 9.41
C VAL A 239 24.00 -13.26 9.31
N LEU A 240 23.49 -13.51 8.10
CA LEU A 240 22.25 -14.28 7.91
C LEU A 240 22.35 -15.69 8.51
N SER A 241 23.48 -16.39 8.37
CA SER A 241 23.68 -17.74 8.91
C SER A 241 23.56 -17.80 10.44
N THR A 242 23.86 -16.71 11.14
CA THR A 242 23.74 -16.64 12.61
C THR A 242 22.33 -16.33 13.09
N MET A 243 21.41 -16.01 12.20
CA MET A 243 20.04 -15.59 12.52
C MET A 243 19.02 -16.72 12.52
N GLU A 244 19.40 -17.96 12.15
CA GLU A 244 18.49 -19.09 11.97
C GLU A 244 17.50 -19.27 13.14
N ALA A 245 18.02 -19.40 14.36
CA ALA A 245 17.19 -19.59 15.55
C ALA A 245 16.25 -18.40 15.83
N LEU A 246 16.66 -17.17 15.50
CA LEU A 246 15.80 -15.98 15.65
C LEU A 246 14.67 -16.00 14.62
N VAL A 247 14.98 -16.34 13.37
CA VAL A 247 14.01 -16.45 12.28
C VAL A 247 12.99 -17.54 12.56
N GLU A 248 13.43 -18.72 13.01
CA GLU A 248 12.55 -19.83 13.40
C GLU A 248 11.57 -19.43 14.50
N ARG A 249 12.08 -18.82 15.59
CA ARG A 249 11.23 -18.29 16.67
C ARG A 249 10.22 -17.29 16.12
N LYS A 250 10.65 -16.39 15.23
CA LYS A 250 9.76 -15.36 14.66
C LYS A 250 8.69 -15.96 13.74
N ALA A 251 9.02 -16.99 12.98
CA ALA A 251 8.09 -17.73 12.15
C ALA A 251 6.96 -18.38 12.99
N VAL A 252 7.33 -19.02 14.12
CA VAL A 252 6.38 -19.61 15.07
C VAL A 252 5.44 -18.54 15.64
N LEU A 253 6.00 -17.42 16.10
CA LEU A 253 5.23 -16.30 16.66
C LEU A 253 4.27 -15.69 15.63
N MET A 254 4.71 -15.51 14.38
CA MET A 254 3.85 -15.01 13.31
C MET A 254 2.71 -15.98 12.98
N GLN A 255 2.98 -17.28 12.98
CA GLN A 255 1.94 -18.28 12.75
C GLN A 255 0.93 -18.32 13.89
N ALA A 256 1.39 -18.28 15.15
CA ALA A 256 0.53 -18.19 16.32
C ALA A 256 -0.29 -16.90 16.33
N GLY A 257 0.32 -15.76 15.95
CA GLY A 257 -0.39 -14.50 15.75
C GLY A 257 -1.48 -14.58 14.69
N LYS A 258 -1.23 -15.26 13.55
CA LYS A 258 -2.26 -15.51 12.52
C LYS A 258 -3.43 -16.31 13.08
N VAL A 259 -3.18 -17.31 13.93
CA VAL A 259 -4.24 -18.09 14.61
C VAL A 259 -5.06 -17.19 15.54
N ALA A 260 -4.40 -16.37 16.37
CA ALA A 260 -5.08 -15.43 17.26
C ALA A 260 -5.96 -14.42 16.48
N ILE A 261 -5.48 -13.90 15.34
CA ILE A 261 -6.27 -13.03 14.47
C ILE A 261 -7.51 -13.76 13.93
N ARG A 262 -7.37 -15.02 13.48
CA ARG A 262 -8.50 -15.83 12.98
C ARG A 262 -9.57 -16.03 14.05
N LEU A 263 -9.16 -16.26 15.30
CA LEU A 263 -10.09 -16.37 16.43
C LEU A 263 -10.86 -15.05 16.66
N LEU A 264 -10.19 -13.90 16.54
CA LEU A 264 -10.84 -12.59 16.64
C LEU A 264 -11.80 -12.30 15.49
N THR A 265 -11.49 -12.72 14.26
CA THR A 265 -12.32 -12.42 13.08
C THR A 265 -13.50 -13.39 12.90
N ASN A 266 -13.35 -14.65 13.28
CA ASN A 266 -14.36 -15.68 13.02
C ASN A 266 -15.42 -15.75 14.13
N ALA A 267 -15.13 -15.25 15.34
CA ALA A 267 -16.08 -15.27 16.43
C ALA A 267 -16.96 -14.00 16.40
N SER A 268 -18.19 -14.14 15.88
CA SER A 268 -19.25 -13.14 15.93
C SER A 268 -19.91 -12.99 17.32
N GLY A 269 -19.23 -13.39 18.40
CA GLY A 269 -19.82 -13.56 19.73
C GLY A 269 -19.01 -12.93 20.87
N LYS A 270 -19.69 -12.66 21.99
CA LYS A 270 -19.18 -12.06 23.23
C LYS A 270 -17.94 -12.74 23.86
N ASN A 271 -17.48 -13.87 23.32
CA ASN A 271 -16.41 -14.71 23.88
C ASN A 271 -15.11 -14.73 23.04
N THR A 272 -14.96 -13.85 22.05
CA THR A 272 -13.74 -13.72 21.22
C THR A 272 -12.47 -13.60 22.07
N HIS A 273 -12.47 -12.70 23.05
CA HIS A 273 -11.33 -12.42 23.92
C HIS A 273 -10.99 -13.61 24.85
N GLN A 274 -11.99 -14.39 25.26
CA GLN A 274 -11.76 -15.60 26.05
C GLN A 274 -11.08 -16.68 25.20
N MET A 275 -11.54 -16.90 23.96
CA MET A 275 -10.91 -17.86 23.04
C MET A 275 -9.46 -17.50 22.72
N VAL A 276 -9.16 -16.20 22.57
CA VAL A 276 -7.79 -15.72 22.40
C VAL A 276 -6.98 -15.94 23.67
N LEU A 277 -7.52 -15.65 24.85
CA LEU A 277 -6.83 -15.90 26.12
C LEU A 277 -6.52 -17.39 26.32
N ASP A 278 -7.51 -18.26 26.10
CA ASP A 278 -7.35 -19.71 26.23
C ASP A 278 -6.25 -20.22 25.28
N TYR A 279 -6.21 -19.71 24.04
CA TYR A 279 -5.15 -20.03 23.09
C TYR A 279 -3.78 -19.52 23.57
N LEU A 280 -3.69 -18.25 24.00
CA LEU A 280 -2.43 -17.65 24.46
C LEU A 280 -1.87 -18.34 25.71
N GLN A 281 -2.72 -18.89 26.58
CA GLN A 281 -2.30 -19.68 27.75
C GLN A 281 -1.68 -21.03 27.37
N THR A 282 -1.86 -21.52 26.14
CA THR A 282 -1.16 -22.72 25.66
C THR A 282 0.28 -22.44 25.22
N LEU A 283 0.68 -21.17 25.14
CA LEU A 283 2.00 -20.72 24.71
C LEU A 283 2.83 -20.26 25.90
N ASP A 284 4.14 -20.15 25.71
CA ASP A 284 5.03 -19.54 26.68
C ASP A 284 4.63 -18.07 26.95
N ALA A 285 4.73 -17.59 28.19
CA ALA A 285 4.24 -16.27 28.56
C ALA A 285 4.90 -15.15 27.73
N ASP A 286 6.20 -15.25 27.46
CA ASP A 286 6.92 -14.29 26.61
C ASP A 286 6.38 -14.29 25.18
N ALA A 287 6.11 -15.47 24.61
CA ALA A 287 5.53 -15.60 23.27
C ALA A 287 4.10 -15.04 23.22
N ALA A 288 3.31 -15.30 24.26
CA ALA A 288 1.95 -14.80 24.39
C ALA A 288 1.90 -13.26 24.50
N LEU A 289 2.81 -12.66 25.28
CA LEU A 289 2.94 -11.20 25.38
C LEU A 289 3.40 -10.55 24.08
N GLU A 290 4.32 -11.19 23.35
CA GLU A 290 4.77 -10.73 22.04
C GLU A 290 3.62 -10.77 21.00
N ILE A 291 2.83 -11.85 20.99
CA ILE A 291 1.64 -11.95 20.13
C ILE A 291 0.62 -10.85 20.47
N LEU A 292 0.39 -10.56 21.75
CA LEU A 292 -0.49 -9.45 22.15
C LEU A 292 0.01 -8.09 21.67
N ALA A 293 1.32 -7.85 21.69
CA ALA A 293 1.91 -6.64 21.12
C ALA A 293 1.69 -6.57 19.59
N MET A 294 1.92 -7.68 18.87
CA MET A 294 1.66 -7.77 17.43
C MET A 294 0.18 -7.51 17.07
N LEU A 295 -0.76 -7.96 17.90
CA LEU A 295 -2.20 -7.72 17.70
C LEU A 295 -2.58 -6.26 17.89
N GLU A 296 -1.99 -5.58 18.88
CA GLU A 296 -2.16 -4.14 19.09
C GLU A 296 -1.59 -3.32 17.91
N GLU A 297 -0.37 -3.62 17.48
CA GLU A 297 0.28 -2.97 16.33
C GLU A 297 -0.58 -3.08 15.06
N ARG A 298 -1.21 -4.23 14.85
CA ARG A 298 -2.12 -4.49 13.72
C ARG A 298 -3.54 -3.96 13.93
N ARG A 299 -3.78 -3.18 15.00
CA ARG A 299 -5.08 -2.60 15.39
C ARG A 299 -6.19 -3.66 15.50
N LYS A 300 -5.82 -4.88 15.89
CA LYS A 300 -6.76 -5.98 16.18
C LYS A 300 -7.19 -5.98 17.64
N LEU A 301 -6.40 -5.36 18.50
CA LEU A 301 -6.74 -5.06 19.90
C LEU A 301 -6.45 -3.59 20.19
N SER A 302 -7.26 -3.00 21.06
CA SER A 302 -6.93 -1.75 21.73
C SER A 302 -5.88 -1.97 22.82
N ARG A 303 -5.20 -0.90 23.21
CA ARG A 303 -4.22 -0.91 24.31
C ARG A 303 -4.82 -1.45 25.61
N SER A 304 -6.07 -1.07 25.93
CA SER A 304 -6.78 -1.55 27.11
C SER A 304 -7.07 -3.06 27.06
N GLU A 305 -7.42 -3.60 25.89
CA GLU A 305 -7.66 -5.04 25.73
C GLU A 305 -6.36 -5.84 25.85
N LYS A 306 -5.25 -5.33 25.30
CA LYS A 306 -3.91 -5.90 25.49
C LYS A 306 -3.53 -5.95 26.97
N GLU A 307 -3.66 -4.84 27.69
CA GLU A 307 -3.30 -4.74 29.11
C GLU A 307 -4.13 -5.71 29.96
N MET A 308 -5.42 -5.86 29.66
CA MET A 308 -6.30 -6.84 30.29
C MET A 308 -5.79 -8.28 30.06
N LEU A 309 -5.61 -8.70 28.81
CA LEU A 309 -5.17 -10.06 28.46
C LEU A 309 -3.77 -10.37 29.02
N ALA A 310 -2.85 -9.41 28.95
CA ALA A 310 -1.52 -9.54 29.52
C ALA A 310 -1.54 -9.77 31.04
N SER A 311 -2.48 -9.14 31.76
CA SER A 311 -2.62 -9.33 33.20
C SER A 311 -3.05 -10.75 33.58
N TYR A 312 -3.84 -11.42 32.73
CA TYR A 312 -4.26 -12.81 32.96
C TYR A 312 -3.12 -13.80 32.69
N ILE A 313 -2.32 -13.57 31.63
CA ILE A 313 -1.14 -14.39 31.31
C ILE A 313 -0.08 -14.30 32.42
N LYS A 314 0.18 -13.09 32.92
CA LYS A 314 1.14 -12.89 34.03
C LYS A 314 0.66 -13.46 35.36
N LYS A 315 -0.66 -13.59 35.56
CA LYS A 315 -1.23 -14.19 36.79
C LYS A 315 -1.19 -15.71 36.77
N SER A 316 -1.13 -16.36 35.62
CA SER A 316 -1.00 -17.83 35.52
C SER A 316 0.41 -18.36 35.78
N GLU A 317 1.42 -17.49 35.90
CA GLU A 317 2.81 -17.86 36.27
C GLU A 317 3.07 -17.84 37.79
N ASN A 318 2.13 -17.32 38.60
CA ASN A 318 2.19 -17.33 40.07
C ASN A 318 1.28 -18.41 40.66
#